data_AF-A0A6A8KEP5-F1
#
_entry.id   AF-A0A6A8KEP5-F1
#
_cell.length_a   1.000
_cell.length_b   1.000
_cell.length_c   1.000
_cell.angle_alpha   90.00
_cell.angle_beta   90.00
_cell.angle_gamma   90.00
#
_symmetry.space_group_name_H-M   'P 1'
#
loop_
_entity.id
_entity.type
_entity.pdbx_description
1 polymer ?
#
loop_
_entity_poly.entity_id
_entity_poly.type
_entity_poly.pdbx_seq_one_letter_code
_entity_poly.pdbx_strand_id
1 'polypeptide(L)'
;MKKFEILRYLKRFSLLIFLVSLAGAAAIYMYADGRQKYTASVIIRYTNDGISDGYTPDGSELDVNEIYSSTVISQAMDALGASGRLSTIRSNISVTPVISEDQQTINEALLQKGEEVTYFPDTYKVSLVVDGEQGAGYARNMLDAIIQSYCTYYTEKYVEQKLSLNPSSGLLDNGYDYYECIRILENDTNEMQDYLLSKREHYPNFRSSRTGYTYADLCDIYSDFKKYTIPALYAYVLNGPQVRDGTVLQEYLANTIETAKQNEQITTEQRDSLWSLTDQYVYKNADLLQNYFTDRGEVVSSDYILNNIELEGAGDKAQTTYDGLVLKLVSLEQQVASSQIDRQFQEEILQSFRNVDFGGTGEQHAKMESMINDYEAQLKSYYEIINTSSKELNLYISADYLKMISSVQVAAAINVKLYLMLALVLFFVIGCCGAILLGRISDAVDYLLYVDKKTGLPNREKLNVYITGMADRILPEDYTCFALQLDNLTEMSRRFGYHVGDGILKDFSGLLQLMGDTDGTVGYNGAGKFLAFFDECSTRKAEVMIRILQSQVDEYNKLNPEYPILFTAAWATTSEEELYHVRDLVRCAQKKMSLIAEEGGAALAGTERGEA
;
A
#
# COMPACT_ATOMS: atom_id res chain seq x y z
N MET A 1 35.50 45.45 -1.47
CA MET A 1 34.48 44.37 -1.35
C MET A 1 33.44 44.80 -0.32
N LYS A 2 32.13 44.69 -0.61
CA LYS A 2 31.07 45.00 0.36
C LYS A 2 31.17 44.08 1.59
N LYS A 3 30.81 44.57 2.78
CA LYS A 3 30.79 43.78 4.02
C LYS A 3 29.90 42.54 3.85
N PHE A 4 30.37 41.41 4.36
CA PHE A 4 29.65 40.14 4.26
C PHE A 4 28.45 40.14 5.21
N GLU A 5 27.25 40.37 4.67
CA GLU A 5 26.02 40.39 5.44
C GLU A 5 25.11 39.24 5.00
N ILE A 6 25.23 38.11 5.70
CA ILE A 6 24.50 36.86 5.40
C ILE A 6 22.98 37.09 5.32
N LEU A 7 22.43 37.87 6.25
CA LEU A 7 21.01 38.18 6.34
C LEU A 7 20.48 38.90 5.09
N ARG A 8 21.31 39.71 4.43
CA ARG A 8 20.92 40.40 3.21
C ARG A 8 20.70 39.44 2.04
N TYR A 9 21.59 38.46 1.87
CA TYR A 9 21.44 37.46 0.81
C TYR A 9 20.23 36.57 1.04
N LEU A 10 20.02 36.13 2.29
CA LEU A 10 18.84 35.31 2.66
C LEU A 10 17.53 36.07 2.39
N LYS A 11 17.46 37.36 2.74
CA LYS A 11 16.27 38.18 2.47
C LYS A 11 16.04 38.41 0.98
N ARG A 12 17.11 38.61 0.20
CA ARG A 12 17.03 38.82 -1.26
C ARG A 12 16.50 37.59 -2.00
N PHE A 13 16.88 36.39 -1.55
CA PHE A 13 16.53 35.12 -2.20
C PHE A 13 15.49 34.30 -1.43
N SER A 14 14.75 34.88 -0.49
CA SER A 14 13.79 34.15 0.37
C SER A 14 12.73 33.38 -0.42
N LEU A 15 12.22 33.96 -1.50
CA LEU A 15 11.26 33.30 -2.40
C LEU A 15 11.88 32.07 -3.09
N LEU A 16 13.15 32.17 -3.50
CA LEU A 16 13.85 31.06 -4.13
C LEU A 16 14.11 29.93 -3.13
N ILE A 17 14.50 30.26 -1.90
CA ILE A 17 14.67 29.28 -0.80
C ILE A 17 13.35 28.52 -0.56
N PHE A 18 12.24 29.25 -0.50
CA PHE A 18 10.91 28.65 -0.33
C PHE A 18 10.55 27.73 -1.49
N LEU A 19 10.74 28.17 -2.74
CA LEU A 19 10.44 27.36 -3.93
C LEU A 19 11.29 26.09 -4.00
N VAL A 20 12.58 26.16 -3.70
CA VAL A 20 13.47 25.00 -3.65
C VAL A 20 13.04 24.02 -2.56
N SER A 21 12.67 24.54 -1.38
CA SER A 21 12.17 23.72 -0.27
C SER A 21 10.88 22.99 -0.63
N LEU A 22 9.95 23.70 -1.27
CA LEU A 22 8.66 23.14 -1.71
C LEU A 22 8.86 22.10 -2.82
N ALA A 23 9.68 22.39 -3.82
CA ALA A 23 9.97 21.46 -4.92
C ALA A 23 10.67 20.19 -4.42
N GLY A 24 11.63 20.33 -3.49
CA GLY A 24 12.31 19.20 -2.87
C GLY A 24 11.38 18.34 -2.01
N ALA A 25 10.48 18.96 -1.25
CA ALA A 25 9.44 18.26 -0.49
C ALA A 25 8.46 17.52 -1.42
N ALA A 26 8.04 18.14 -2.53
CA ALA A 26 7.18 17.52 -3.52
C ALA A 26 7.86 16.31 -4.21
N ALA A 27 9.13 16.42 -4.55
CA ALA A 27 9.90 15.32 -5.13
C ALA A 27 10.00 14.12 -4.17
N ILE A 28 10.25 14.39 -2.88
CA ILE A 28 10.30 13.34 -1.85
C ILE A 28 8.91 12.74 -1.61
N TYR A 29 7.85 13.55 -1.64
CA TYR A 29 6.48 13.05 -1.55
C TYR A 29 6.18 12.07 -2.69
N MET A 30 6.43 12.45 -3.95
CA MET A 30 6.20 11.58 -5.10
C MET A 30 7.02 10.29 -5.03
N TYR A 31 8.26 10.37 -4.56
CA TYR A 31 9.10 9.20 -4.37
C TYR A 31 8.59 8.27 -3.26
N ALA A 32 8.16 8.83 -2.13
CA ALA A 32 7.64 8.08 -1.00
C ALA A 32 6.28 7.44 -1.32
N ASP A 33 5.38 8.18 -1.98
CA ASP A 33 4.06 7.71 -2.40
C ASP A 33 4.17 6.54 -3.40
N GLY A 34 5.03 6.66 -4.41
CA GLY A 34 5.27 5.60 -5.40
C GLY A 34 5.98 4.35 -4.85
N ARG A 35 6.53 4.40 -3.62
CA ARG A 35 7.13 3.24 -2.94
C ARG A 35 6.40 2.84 -1.67
N GLN A 36 5.26 3.47 -1.40
CA GLN A 36 4.51 3.22 -0.20
C GLN A 36 4.00 1.77 -0.22
N LYS A 37 4.10 1.11 0.93
CA LYS A 37 3.48 -0.19 1.17
C LYS A 37 2.77 -0.16 2.52
N TYR A 38 1.71 -0.94 2.62
CA TYR A 38 0.96 -1.13 3.84
C TYR A 38 1.06 -2.58 4.26
N THR A 39 1.44 -2.81 5.51
CA THR A 39 1.48 -4.14 6.11
C THR A 39 0.31 -4.26 7.07
N ALA A 40 -0.69 -5.05 6.70
CA ALA A 40 -1.73 -5.47 7.62
C ALA A 40 -1.22 -6.68 8.41
N SER A 41 -1.52 -6.77 9.71
CA SER A 41 -1.18 -7.93 10.51
C SER A 41 -2.23 -8.24 11.57
N VAL A 42 -2.38 -9.54 11.87
CA VAL A 42 -3.26 -10.07 12.90
C VAL A 42 -2.58 -11.23 13.62
N ILE A 43 -2.90 -11.43 14.89
CA ILE A 43 -2.45 -12.57 15.68
C ILE A 43 -3.62 -13.54 15.86
N ILE A 44 -3.43 -14.77 15.41
CA ILE A 44 -4.35 -15.89 15.60
C ILE A 44 -3.76 -16.90 16.57
N ARG A 45 -4.61 -17.60 17.31
CA ARG A 45 -4.24 -18.71 18.17
C ARG A 45 -5.15 -19.89 17.91
N TYR A 46 -4.55 -21.06 17.70
CA TYR A 46 -5.24 -22.33 17.69
C TYR A 46 -5.47 -22.79 19.13
N THR A 47 -6.67 -23.26 19.44
CA THR A 47 -7.08 -23.58 20.81
C THR A 47 -7.52 -25.04 21.00
N ASN A 48 -7.31 -25.89 20.00
CA ASN A 48 -7.60 -27.31 20.10
C ASN A 48 -6.59 -28.03 21.01
N ASP A 49 -7.03 -29.10 21.68
CA ASP A 49 -6.23 -29.82 22.67
C ASP A 49 -4.95 -30.43 22.09
N GLY A 50 -4.98 -30.89 20.84
CA GLY A 50 -3.83 -31.49 20.13
C GLY A 50 -2.81 -30.51 19.55
N ILE A 51 -3.01 -29.19 19.70
CA ILE A 51 -2.16 -28.18 19.03
C ILE A 51 -0.72 -28.19 19.55
N SER A 52 -0.50 -28.51 20.83
CA SER A 52 0.83 -28.56 21.44
C SER A 52 1.73 -29.60 20.77
N ASP A 53 1.11 -30.61 20.17
CA ASP A 53 1.78 -31.69 19.45
C ASP A 53 1.72 -31.49 17.92
N GLY A 54 1.15 -30.37 17.45
CA GLY A 54 1.05 -30.01 16.04
C GLY A 54 -0.12 -30.63 15.29
N TYR A 55 -1.14 -31.13 16.00
CA TYR A 55 -2.31 -31.76 15.38
C TYR A 55 -3.53 -30.84 15.33
N THR A 56 -4.38 -31.04 14.33
CA THR A 56 -5.71 -30.44 14.16
C THR A 56 -6.79 -31.23 14.92
N PRO A 57 -8.04 -30.73 15.04
CA PRO A 57 -9.12 -31.42 15.75
C PRO A 57 -9.49 -32.82 15.21
N ASP A 58 -9.25 -33.10 13.93
CA ASP A 58 -9.43 -34.42 13.32
C ASP A 58 -8.20 -35.34 13.45
N GLY A 59 -7.13 -34.89 14.12
CA GLY A 59 -5.90 -35.63 14.34
C GLY A 59 -4.87 -35.57 13.20
N SER A 60 -5.11 -34.79 12.14
CA SER A 60 -4.12 -34.56 11.08
C SER A 60 -3.06 -33.51 11.46
N GLU A 61 -1.95 -33.43 10.73
CA GLU A 61 -0.89 -32.45 11.01
C GLU A 61 -1.33 -31.03 10.59
N LEU A 62 -1.08 -30.04 11.44
CA LEU A 62 -1.40 -28.64 11.15
C LEU A 62 -0.46 -28.07 10.07
N ASP A 63 -1.03 -27.75 8.91
CA ASP A 63 -0.37 -26.93 7.90
C ASP A 63 -0.83 -25.47 7.95
N VAL A 64 -0.03 -24.62 8.59
CA VAL A 64 -0.30 -23.16 8.65
C VAL A 64 -0.24 -22.46 7.30
N ASN A 65 0.32 -23.10 6.27
CA ASN A 65 0.36 -22.53 4.92
C ASN A 65 -1.01 -22.54 4.24
N GLU A 66 -1.97 -23.29 4.80
CA GLU A 66 -3.35 -23.31 4.33
C GLU A 66 -4.08 -21.98 4.46
N ILE A 67 -3.61 -21.10 5.36
CA ILE A 67 -4.09 -19.72 5.54
C ILE A 67 -4.03 -18.94 4.22
N TYR A 68 -3.03 -19.23 3.38
CA TYR A 68 -2.89 -18.60 2.07
C TYR A 68 -3.09 -19.60 0.92
N SER A 69 -3.82 -20.69 1.17
CA SER A 69 -4.23 -21.63 0.12
C SER A 69 -5.09 -20.94 -0.94
N SER A 70 -5.09 -21.46 -2.17
CA SER A 70 -5.88 -20.88 -3.26
C SER A 70 -7.37 -20.81 -2.91
N THR A 71 -7.89 -21.82 -2.20
CA THR A 71 -9.29 -21.86 -1.76
C THR A 71 -9.63 -20.69 -0.83
N VAL A 72 -8.79 -20.44 0.18
CA VAL A 72 -9.00 -19.35 1.15
C VAL A 72 -8.90 -17.99 0.48
N ILE A 73 -7.88 -17.79 -0.36
CA ILE A 73 -7.70 -16.49 -1.05
C ILE A 73 -8.83 -16.23 -2.06
N SER A 74 -9.27 -17.24 -2.81
CA SER A 74 -10.41 -17.11 -3.71
C SER A 74 -11.68 -16.72 -2.96
N GLN A 75 -12.00 -17.41 -1.85
CA GLN A 75 -13.17 -17.09 -1.04
C GLN A 75 -13.11 -15.67 -0.48
N ALA A 76 -11.94 -15.23 -0.02
CA ALA A 76 -11.75 -13.87 0.49
C ALA A 76 -11.91 -12.80 -0.60
N MET A 77 -11.41 -13.07 -1.81
CA MET A 77 -11.58 -12.18 -2.96
C MET A 77 -13.05 -12.07 -3.39
N ASP A 78 -13.76 -13.20 -3.47
CA ASP A 78 -15.18 -13.25 -3.82
C ASP A 78 -16.03 -12.49 -2.81
N ALA A 79 -15.74 -12.66 -1.50
CA ALA A 79 -16.45 -11.97 -0.42
C ALA A 79 -16.29 -10.44 -0.49
N LEU A 80 -15.14 -9.96 -0.97
CA LEU A 80 -14.86 -8.52 -1.13
C LEU A 80 -15.26 -7.97 -2.49
N GLY A 81 -15.70 -8.81 -3.44
CA GLY A 81 -15.86 -8.42 -4.84
C GLY A 81 -14.56 -7.90 -5.45
N ALA A 82 -13.41 -8.39 -4.96
CA ALA A 82 -12.09 -7.88 -5.31
C ALA A 82 -11.57 -8.54 -6.59
N SER A 83 -11.40 -7.74 -7.64
CA SER A 83 -10.74 -8.16 -8.88
C SER A 83 -9.22 -8.11 -8.72
N GLY A 84 -8.54 -9.26 -8.79
CA GLY A 84 -7.08 -9.32 -8.62
C GLY A 84 -6.47 -10.64 -9.10
N ARG A 85 -5.14 -10.70 -9.13
CA ARG A 85 -4.42 -11.97 -9.34
C ARG A 85 -4.22 -12.65 -7.98
N LEU A 86 -4.82 -13.81 -7.80
CA LEU A 86 -4.67 -14.64 -6.59
C LEU A 86 -3.20 -14.86 -6.21
N SER A 87 -2.34 -15.11 -7.19
CA SER A 87 -0.91 -15.33 -6.97
C SER A 87 -0.20 -14.12 -6.34
N THR A 88 -0.62 -12.90 -6.67
CA THR A 88 -0.06 -11.66 -6.11
C THR A 88 -0.42 -11.50 -4.64
N ILE A 89 -1.66 -11.78 -4.27
CA ILE A 89 -2.10 -11.72 -2.86
C ILE A 89 -1.38 -12.80 -2.07
N ARG A 90 -1.35 -14.03 -2.61
CA ARG A 90 -0.70 -15.17 -1.96
C ARG A 90 0.79 -14.93 -1.68
N SER A 91 1.54 -14.39 -2.64
CA SER A 91 2.97 -14.14 -2.44
C SER A 91 3.28 -13.05 -1.41
N ASN A 92 2.28 -12.25 -1.05
CA ASN A 92 2.43 -11.13 -0.12
C ASN A 92 1.95 -11.46 1.29
N ILE A 93 1.48 -12.69 1.52
CA ILE A 93 1.10 -13.18 2.85
C ILE A 93 2.30 -13.89 3.46
N SER A 94 2.49 -13.67 4.76
CA SER A 94 3.47 -14.37 5.58
C SER A 94 2.83 -14.79 6.88
N VAL A 95 3.17 -16.00 7.34
CA VAL A 95 2.72 -16.56 8.61
C VAL A 95 3.96 -16.86 9.42
N THR A 96 4.04 -16.28 10.62
CA THR A 96 5.21 -16.41 11.50
C THR A 96 4.77 -16.83 12.90
N PRO A 97 5.43 -17.81 13.54
CA PRO A 97 5.08 -18.21 14.89
C PRO A 97 5.40 -17.10 15.88
N VAL A 98 4.52 -16.91 16.88
CA VAL A 98 4.71 -15.97 17.98
C VAL A 98 5.17 -16.77 19.19
N ILE A 99 6.47 -16.76 19.43
CA ILE A 99 7.12 -17.49 20.53
C ILE A 99 7.45 -16.49 21.66
N SER A 100 7.13 -16.84 22.91
CA SER A 100 7.46 -16.00 24.08
C SER A 100 8.98 -15.91 24.30
N GLU A 101 9.45 -14.84 24.97
CA GLU A 101 10.88 -14.67 25.29
C GLU A 101 11.43 -15.84 26.14
N ASP A 102 10.64 -16.32 27.10
CA ASP A 102 11.01 -17.49 27.92
C ASP A 102 11.20 -18.73 27.06
N GLN A 103 10.29 -18.99 26.11
CA GLN A 103 10.38 -20.15 25.23
C GLN A 103 11.52 -20.00 24.21
N GLN A 104 11.81 -18.78 23.73
CA GLN A 104 13.00 -18.53 22.90
C GLN A 104 14.28 -18.88 23.67
N THR A 105 14.37 -18.49 24.93
CA THR A 105 15.52 -18.81 25.80
C THR A 105 15.67 -20.32 25.99
N ILE A 106 14.57 -21.05 26.19
CA ILE A 106 14.57 -22.52 26.28
C ILE A 106 15.03 -23.14 24.96
N ASN A 107 14.47 -22.70 23.84
CA ASN A 107 14.81 -23.20 22.51
C ASN A 107 16.30 -22.96 22.18
N GLU A 108 16.81 -21.77 22.47
CA GLU A 108 18.23 -21.42 22.31
C GLU A 108 19.14 -22.28 23.19
N ALA A 109 18.73 -22.54 24.45
CA ALA A 109 19.48 -23.39 25.36
C ALA A 109 19.51 -24.87 24.91
N LEU A 110 18.41 -25.38 24.34
CA LEU A 110 18.34 -26.73 23.75
C LEU A 110 19.25 -26.83 22.51
N LEU A 111 19.18 -25.85 21.61
CA LEU A 111 20.04 -25.78 20.42
C LEU A 111 21.53 -25.70 20.79
N GLN A 112 21.90 -24.95 21.83
CA GLN A 112 23.29 -24.90 22.32
C GLN A 112 23.77 -26.23 22.91
N LYS A 113 22.86 -27.04 23.45
CA LYS A 113 23.16 -28.40 23.96
C LYS A 113 23.16 -29.46 22.85
N GLY A 114 22.76 -29.11 21.63
CA GLY A 114 22.62 -30.05 20.52
C GLY A 114 21.35 -30.92 20.61
N GLU A 115 20.36 -30.49 21.39
CA GLU A 115 19.05 -31.14 21.51
C GLU A 115 18.05 -30.51 20.52
N GLU A 116 17.13 -31.31 19.96
CA GLU A 116 16.10 -30.81 19.05
C GLU A 116 15.01 -30.05 19.80
N VAL A 117 14.55 -28.94 19.22
CA VAL A 117 13.44 -28.14 19.76
C VAL A 117 12.12 -28.84 19.43
N THR A 118 11.45 -29.38 20.43
CA THR A 118 10.15 -30.06 20.30
C THR A 118 8.94 -29.14 20.48
N TYR A 119 9.15 -27.83 20.62
CA TYR A 119 8.08 -26.87 20.87
C TYR A 119 7.30 -26.57 19.58
N PHE A 120 6.01 -26.91 19.57
CA PHE A 120 5.08 -26.50 18.52
C PHE A 120 4.31 -25.23 18.94
N PRO A 121 4.37 -24.13 18.15
CA PRO A 121 3.69 -22.89 18.49
C PRO A 121 2.18 -22.98 18.24
N ASP A 122 1.38 -22.50 19.20
CA ASP A 122 -0.09 -22.42 19.08
C ASP A 122 -0.55 -21.06 18.51
N THR A 123 0.33 -20.06 18.51
CA THR A 123 0.02 -18.66 18.20
C THR A 123 0.85 -18.19 17.02
N TYR A 124 0.19 -17.59 16.02
CA TYR A 124 0.82 -17.14 14.79
C TYR A 124 0.42 -15.71 14.43
N LYS A 125 1.37 -14.96 13.89
CA LYS A 125 1.16 -13.65 13.28
C LYS A 125 1.04 -13.83 11.77
N VAL A 126 -0.13 -13.52 11.24
CA VAL A 126 -0.39 -13.46 9.81
C VAL A 126 -0.24 -12.03 9.35
N SER A 127 0.55 -11.79 8.31
CA SER A 127 0.79 -10.45 7.76
C SER A 127 0.61 -10.43 6.25
N LEU A 128 -0.06 -9.40 5.74
CA LEU A 128 -0.29 -9.13 4.32
C LEU A 128 0.38 -7.80 3.94
N VAL A 129 1.20 -7.82 2.88
CA VAL A 129 1.83 -6.62 2.32
C VAL A 129 1.08 -6.17 1.05
N VAL A 130 0.68 -4.91 1.02
CA VAL A 130 -0.07 -4.33 -0.09
C VAL A 130 0.64 -3.07 -0.59
N ASP A 131 0.62 -2.87 -1.90
CA ASP A 131 1.14 -1.66 -2.53
C ASP A 131 0.31 -0.41 -2.17
N GLY A 132 0.97 0.74 -2.15
CA GLY A 132 0.39 2.01 -1.71
C GLY A 132 -0.86 2.43 -2.49
N GLU A 133 -0.95 2.07 -3.77
CA GLU A 133 -2.07 2.40 -4.66
C GLU A 133 -3.42 1.84 -4.17
N GLN A 134 -3.42 0.66 -3.54
CA GLN A 134 -4.65 0.04 -3.03
C GLN A 134 -5.06 0.61 -1.66
N GLY A 135 -4.09 1.18 -0.93
CA GLY A 135 -4.30 1.88 0.33
C GLY A 135 -4.44 1.00 1.57
N ALA A 136 -4.40 1.64 2.73
CA ALA A 136 -4.46 0.99 4.04
C ALA A 136 -5.81 0.28 4.32
N GLY A 137 -6.91 0.84 3.79
CA GLY A 137 -8.25 0.27 3.96
C GLY A 137 -8.38 -1.09 3.26
N TYR A 138 -7.86 -1.20 2.03
CA TYR A 138 -7.80 -2.47 1.32
C TYR A 138 -6.96 -3.49 2.07
N ALA A 139 -5.76 -3.12 2.54
CA ALA A 139 -4.89 -4.04 3.28
C ALA A 139 -5.57 -4.62 4.53
N ARG A 140 -6.31 -3.78 5.28
CA ARG A 140 -7.10 -4.24 6.44
C ARG A 140 -8.21 -5.20 6.02
N ASN A 141 -9.06 -4.78 5.08
CA ASN A 141 -10.25 -5.54 4.71
C ASN A 141 -9.88 -6.86 4.03
N MET A 142 -8.81 -6.87 3.22
CA MET A 142 -8.30 -8.08 2.58
C MET A 142 -7.77 -9.07 3.60
N LEU A 143 -6.94 -8.63 4.56
CA LEU A 143 -6.47 -9.54 5.61
C LEU A 143 -7.62 -10.05 6.49
N ASP A 144 -8.58 -9.20 6.83
CA ASP A 144 -9.76 -9.60 7.59
C ASP A 144 -10.58 -10.67 6.85
N ALA A 145 -10.85 -10.47 5.56
CA ALA A 145 -11.55 -11.43 4.72
C ALA A 145 -10.78 -12.76 4.60
N ILE A 146 -9.46 -12.71 4.42
CA ILE A 146 -8.61 -13.92 4.38
C ILE A 146 -8.74 -14.72 5.67
N ILE A 147 -8.71 -14.05 6.81
CA ILE A 147 -8.77 -14.72 8.11
C ILE A 147 -10.16 -15.31 8.36
N GLN A 148 -11.23 -14.59 8.00
CA GLN A 148 -12.59 -15.14 8.07
C GLN A 148 -12.79 -16.34 7.13
N SER A 149 -12.26 -16.27 5.90
CA SER A 149 -12.26 -17.39 4.96
C SER A 149 -11.44 -18.56 5.49
N TYR A 150 -10.31 -18.31 6.16
CA TYR A 150 -9.51 -19.36 6.78
C TYR A 150 -10.24 -20.01 7.97
N CYS A 151 -10.88 -19.24 8.86
CA CYS A 151 -11.69 -19.80 9.94
C CYS A 151 -12.77 -20.73 9.41
N THR A 152 -13.43 -20.31 8.32
CA THR A 152 -14.44 -21.14 7.63
C THR A 152 -13.81 -22.41 7.06
N TYR A 153 -12.70 -22.28 6.31
CA TYR A 153 -11.98 -23.40 5.70
C TYR A 153 -11.48 -24.41 6.75
N TYR A 154 -10.84 -23.93 7.82
CA TYR A 154 -10.30 -24.76 8.89
C TYR A 154 -11.39 -25.58 9.57
N THR A 155 -12.52 -24.93 9.86
CA THR A 155 -13.68 -25.61 10.46
C THR A 155 -14.29 -26.60 9.49
N GLU A 156 -14.50 -26.21 8.23
CA GLU A 156 -15.04 -27.09 7.18
C GLU A 156 -14.20 -28.35 6.93
N LYS A 157 -12.89 -28.24 7.14
CA LYS A 157 -11.93 -29.31 6.87
C LYS A 157 -11.70 -30.22 8.07
N TYR A 158 -11.48 -29.64 9.25
CA TYR A 158 -10.96 -30.38 10.41
C TYR A 158 -11.96 -30.56 11.56
N VAL A 159 -13.13 -29.89 11.50
CA VAL A 159 -14.09 -29.91 12.60
C VAL A 159 -15.45 -30.39 12.14
N GLU A 160 -16.00 -29.76 11.09
CA GLU A 160 -17.38 -29.96 10.69
C GLU A 160 -17.50 -29.99 9.16
N GLN A 161 -18.06 -31.06 8.60
CA GLN A 161 -18.11 -31.20 7.15
C GLN A 161 -19.03 -30.15 6.50
N LYS A 162 -18.53 -29.56 5.41
CA LYS A 162 -19.28 -28.64 4.54
C LYS A 162 -20.53 -29.32 3.97
N LEU A 163 -21.62 -28.54 3.82
CA LEU A 163 -22.77 -28.95 3.01
C LEU A 163 -22.33 -29.15 1.54
N SER A 164 -22.16 -30.42 1.15
CA SER A 164 -21.78 -30.82 -0.20
C SER A 164 -22.96 -31.11 -1.12
N LEU A 165 -24.14 -31.30 -0.52
CA LEU A 165 -25.39 -31.55 -1.22
C LEU A 165 -25.79 -30.27 -1.99
N ASN A 166 -26.20 -30.42 -3.24
CA ASN A 166 -26.84 -29.35 -4.01
C ASN A 166 -28.14 -29.94 -4.57
N PRO A 167 -29.29 -29.27 -4.39
CA PRO A 167 -30.52 -29.77 -5.00
C PRO A 167 -30.39 -29.74 -6.52
N SER A 168 -30.93 -30.76 -7.16
CA SER A 168 -31.05 -30.85 -8.60
C SER A 168 -31.96 -29.73 -9.12
N SER A 169 -31.69 -29.24 -10.33
CA SER A 169 -32.42 -28.10 -10.90
C SER A 169 -32.55 -28.20 -12.41
N GLY A 170 -33.64 -27.66 -12.97
CA GLY A 170 -33.87 -27.65 -14.40
C GLY A 170 -34.09 -29.05 -14.95
N LEU A 171 -34.72 -29.94 -14.18
CA LEU A 171 -34.88 -31.35 -14.55
C LEU A 171 -35.70 -31.48 -15.84
N LEU A 172 -36.76 -30.67 -15.97
CA LEU A 172 -37.60 -30.64 -17.16
C LEU A 172 -36.84 -30.16 -18.41
N ASP A 173 -35.92 -29.20 -18.28
CA ASP A 173 -35.13 -28.71 -19.42
C ASP A 173 -34.12 -29.77 -19.91
N ASN A 174 -33.67 -30.63 -19.01
CA ASN A 174 -32.73 -31.72 -19.31
C ASN A 174 -33.38 -32.96 -19.94
N GLY A 175 -34.69 -32.91 -20.22
CA GLY A 175 -35.39 -33.97 -20.94
C GLY A 175 -35.84 -35.16 -20.07
N TYR A 176 -35.72 -35.04 -18.75
CA TYR A 176 -36.25 -36.06 -17.83
C TYR A 176 -37.78 -36.15 -17.90
N ASP A 177 -38.30 -37.34 -17.65
CA ASP A 177 -39.73 -37.58 -17.51
C ASP A 177 -40.25 -37.06 -16.15
N TYR A 178 -41.57 -36.80 -16.02
CA TYR A 178 -42.15 -36.30 -14.78
C TYR A 178 -41.94 -37.24 -13.60
N TYR A 179 -42.11 -38.55 -13.77
CA TYR A 179 -41.89 -39.50 -12.68
C TYR A 179 -40.43 -39.50 -12.21
N GLU A 180 -39.51 -39.45 -13.17
CA GLU A 180 -38.07 -39.37 -12.93
C GLU A 180 -37.70 -38.08 -12.19
N CYS A 181 -38.27 -36.93 -12.60
CA CYS A 181 -38.08 -35.67 -11.90
C CYS A 181 -38.49 -35.77 -10.43
N ILE A 182 -39.66 -36.36 -10.13
CA ILE A 182 -40.14 -36.50 -8.74
C ILE A 182 -39.19 -37.37 -7.93
N ARG A 183 -38.70 -38.49 -8.49
CA ARG A 183 -37.73 -39.35 -7.80
C ARG A 183 -36.45 -38.61 -7.46
N ILE A 184 -35.92 -37.84 -8.40
CA ILE A 184 -34.70 -37.06 -8.17
C ILE A 184 -34.94 -36.06 -7.03
N LEU A 185 -36.07 -35.34 -7.06
CA LEU A 185 -36.41 -34.37 -6.02
C LEU A 185 -36.68 -35.04 -4.67
N GLU A 186 -37.27 -36.23 -4.64
CA GLU A 186 -37.44 -37.03 -3.43
C GLU A 186 -36.08 -37.41 -2.82
N ASN A 187 -35.13 -37.88 -3.65
CA ASN A 187 -33.78 -38.19 -3.21
C ASN A 187 -33.08 -36.95 -2.64
N ASP A 188 -33.10 -35.82 -3.35
CA ASP A 188 -32.53 -34.55 -2.86
C ASP A 188 -33.13 -34.14 -1.50
N THR A 189 -34.44 -34.37 -1.32
CA THR A 189 -35.16 -34.08 -0.08
C THR A 189 -34.73 -35.00 1.05
N ASN A 190 -34.56 -36.29 0.77
CA ASN A 190 -34.13 -37.29 1.74
C ASN A 190 -32.69 -37.02 2.21
N GLU A 191 -31.76 -36.81 1.27
CA GLU A 191 -30.35 -36.54 1.58
C GLU A 191 -30.19 -35.27 2.42
N MET A 192 -30.94 -34.21 2.08
CA MET A 192 -30.93 -32.98 2.86
C MET A 192 -31.56 -33.18 4.25
N GLN A 193 -32.63 -33.97 4.36
CA GLN A 193 -33.23 -34.27 5.65
C GLN A 193 -32.25 -35.01 6.56
N ASP A 194 -31.52 -36.00 6.05
CA ASP A 194 -30.52 -36.76 6.81
C ASP A 194 -29.38 -35.85 7.30
N TYR A 195 -28.91 -34.94 6.43
CA TYR A 195 -27.95 -33.90 6.82
C TYR A 195 -28.51 -33.04 7.98
N LEU A 196 -29.75 -32.55 7.87
CA LEU A 196 -30.36 -31.70 8.90
C LEU A 196 -30.58 -32.46 10.22
N LEU A 197 -30.94 -33.74 10.16
CA LEU A 197 -31.12 -34.59 11.34
C LEU A 197 -29.81 -34.73 12.10
N SER A 198 -28.70 -35.03 11.40
CA SER A 198 -27.36 -35.09 12.00
C SER A 198 -26.97 -33.76 12.66
N LYS A 199 -27.20 -32.62 11.99
CA LYS A 199 -26.91 -31.30 12.57
C LYS A 199 -27.77 -30.97 13.78
N ARG A 200 -29.04 -31.37 13.78
CA ARG A 200 -29.94 -31.20 14.92
C ARG A 200 -29.48 -31.98 16.15
N GLU A 201 -28.90 -33.16 15.95
CA GLU A 201 -28.38 -33.98 17.06
C GLU A 201 -27.11 -33.38 17.68
N HIS A 202 -26.18 -32.91 16.84
CA HIS A 202 -24.93 -32.30 17.32
C HIS A 202 -25.12 -30.88 17.86
N TYR A 203 -26.05 -30.10 17.28
CA TYR A 203 -26.25 -28.68 17.60
C TYR A 203 -27.73 -28.35 17.88
N PRO A 204 -28.35 -28.97 18.91
CA PRO A 204 -29.80 -28.84 19.16
C PRO A 204 -30.24 -27.42 19.53
N ASN A 205 -29.34 -26.62 20.09
CA ASN A 205 -29.63 -25.26 20.56
C ASN A 205 -29.25 -24.17 19.55
N PHE A 206 -28.70 -24.53 18.38
CA PHE A 206 -28.29 -23.56 17.39
C PHE A 206 -29.50 -22.92 16.70
N ARG A 207 -29.49 -21.58 16.65
CA ARG A 207 -30.43 -20.77 15.87
C ARG A 207 -29.63 -19.76 15.07
N SER A 208 -29.82 -19.75 13.75
CA SER A 208 -29.17 -18.76 12.88
C SER A 208 -29.72 -17.37 13.17
N SER A 209 -28.83 -16.39 13.42
CA SER A 209 -29.22 -14.98 13.55
C SER A 209 -29.55 -14.35 12.20
N ARG A 210 -29.01 -14.90 11.09
CA ARG A 210 -29.24 -14.41 9.74
C ARG A 210 -30.58 -14.87 9.16
N THR A 211 -30.93 -16.13 9.36
CA THR A 211 -32.15 -16.73 8.77
C THR A 211 -33.29 -16.85 9.79
N GLY A 212 -32.98 -16.87 11.09
CA GLY A 212 -33.95 -17.05 12.16
C GLY A 212 -34.32 -18.51 12.46
N TYR A 213 -33.89 -19.46 11.63
CA TYR A 213 -34.25 -20.88 11.73
C TYR A 213 -33.32 -21.65 12.67
N THR A 214 -33.88 -22.66 13.34
CA THR A 214 -33.13 -23.77 13.94
C THR A 214 -33.07 -24.94 12.98
N TYR A 215 -32.15 -25.89 13.21
CA TYR A 215 -32.13 -27.14 12.44
C TYR A 215 -33.40 -27.98 12.65
N ALA A 216 -34.05 -27.89 13.82
CA ALA A 216 -35.33 -28.53 14.06
C ALA A 216 -36.43 -27.97 13.15
N ASP A 217 -36.53 -26.64 13.04
CA ASP A 217 -37.50 -25.99 12.14
C ASP A 217 -37.29 -26.44 10.68
N LEU A 218 -36.03 -26.54 10.24
CA LEU A 218 -35.67 -26.98 8.88
C LEU A 218 -35.98 -28.48 8.67
N CYS A 219 -35.71 -29.34 9.65
CA CYS A 219 -36.11 -30.75 9.62
C CYS A 219 -37.62 -30.91 9.47
N ASP A 220 -38.41 -30.09 10.17
CA ASP A 220 -39.87 -30.15 10.12
C ASP A 220 -40.39 -29.76 8.73
N ILE A 221 -39.81 -28.72 8.11
CA ILE A 221 -40.15 -28.31 6.73
C ILE A 221 -39.87 -29.44 5.73
N TYR A 222 -38.69 -30.07 5.78
CA TYR A 222 -38.38 -31.19 4.90
C TYR A 222 -39.24 -32.43 5.20
N SER A 223 -39.65 -32.61 6.46
CA SER A 223 -40.61 -33.66 6.84
C SER A 223 -41.99 -33.41 6.23
N ASP A 224 -42.43 -32.15 6.14
CA ASP A 224 -43.69 -31.78 5.50
C ASP A 224 -43.62 -32.00 3.99
N PHE A 225 -42.48 -31.70 3.34
CA PHE A 225 -42.28 -32.03 1.93
C PHE A 225 -42.44 -33.52 1.64
N LYS A 226 -41.84 -34.38 2.47
CA LYS A 226 -41.98 -35.85 2.37
C LYS A 226 -43.40 -36.34 2.63
N LYS A 227 -44.13 -35.72 3.56
CA LYS A 227 -45.48 -36.15 3.94
C LYS A 227 -46.58 -35.67 2.98
N TYR A 228 -46.39 -34.51 2.36
CA TYR A 228 -47.46 -33.83 1.63
C TYR A 228 -47.08 -33.52 0.18
N THR A 229 -45.94 -32.88 -0.06
CA THR A 229 -45.57 -32.39 -1.40
C THR A 229 -45.19 -33.52 -2.36
N ILE A 230 -44.26 -34.40 -1.95
CA ILE A 230 -43.81 -35.53 -2.77
C ILE A 230 -44.97 -36.49 -3.08
N PRO A 231 -45.78 -36.93 -2.10
CA PRO A 231 -46.95 -37.76 -2.39
C PRO A 231 -47.98 -37.10 -3.31
N ALA A 232 -48.18 -35.77 -3.21
CA ALA A 232 -49.08 -35.05 -4.11
C ALA A 232 -48.58 -35.03 -5.56
N LEU A 233 -47.26 -34.89 -5.77
CA LEU A 233 -46.63 -34.99 -7.09
C LEU A 233 -46.82 -36.39 -7.67
N TYR A 234 -46.53 -37.45 -6.90
CA TYR A 234 -46.75 -38.83 -7.34
C TYR A 234 -48.22 -39.10 -7.64
N ALA A 235 -49.13 -38.66 -6.78
CA ALA A 235 -50.56 -38.84 -7.01
C ALA A 235 -51.03 -38.15 -8.31
N TYR A 236 -50.45 -37.00 -8.68
CA TYR A 236 -50.80 -36.31 -9.93
C TYR A 236 -50.31 -37.09 -11.17
N VAL A 237 -49.09 -37.65 -11.12
CA VAL A 237 -48.54 -38.48 -12.21
C VAL A 237 -49.25 -39.83 -12.31
N LEU A 238 -49.53 -40.48 -11.18
CA LEU A 238 -50.11 -41.84 -11.15
C LEU A 238 -51.61 -41.87 -11.43
N ASN A 239 -52.36 -40.79 -11.15
CA ASN A 239 -53.81 -40.72 -11.43
C ASN A 239 -54.15 -40.29 -12.87
N GLY A 240 -53.18 -40.02 -13.73
CA GLY A 240 -53.41 -39.57 -15.10
C GLY A 240 -52.49 -40.23 -16.14
N PRO A 241 -52.80 -40.13 -17.44
CA PRO A 241 -51.95 -40.60 -18.54
C PRO A 241 -50.76 -39.65 -18.82
N GLN A 242 -50.14 -39.10 -17.77
CA GLN A 242 -49.20 -37.97 -17.90
C GLN A 242 -47.76 -38.44 -17.79
N VAL A 243 -47.27 -39.01 -18.88
CA VAL A 243 -45.86 -39.29 -19.11
C VAL A 243 -45.42 -38.40 -20.26
N ARG A 244 -44.28 -37.72 -20.13
CA ARG A 244 -43.74 -36.85 -21.18
C ARG A 244 -43.20 -37.69 -22.34
N ASP A 245 -42.53 -38.79 -22.02
CA ASP A 245 -42.13 -39.84 -22.96
C ASP A 245 -42.24 -41.22 -22.30
N GLY A 246 -43.24 -41.98 -22.71
CA GLY A 246 -43.50 -43.32 -22.19
C GLY A 246 -42.39 -44.33 -22.42
N THR A 247 -41.61 -44.16 -23.49
CA THR A 247 -40.49 -45.05 -23.81
C THR A 247 -39.35 -44.78 -22.85
N VAL A 248 -39.01 -43.50 -22.64
CA VAL A 248 -37.98 -43.08 -21.68
C VAL A 248 -38.32 -43.53 -20.27
N LEU A 249 -39.58 -43.36 -19.84
CA LEU A 249 -40.01 -43.81 -18.52
C LEU A 249 -39.89 -45.34 -18.36
N GLN A 250 -40.30 -46.12 -19.37
CA GLN A 250 -40.21 -47.57 -19.32
C GLN A 250 -38.76 -48.06 -19.26
N GLU A 251 -37.87 -47.47 -20.06
CA GLU A 251 -36.43 -47.76 -20.03
C GLU A 251 -35.81 -47.39 -18.68
N TYR A 252 -36.15 -46.20 -18.16
CA TYR A 252 -35.70 -45.74 -16.84
C TYR A 252 -36.12 -46.69 -15.71
N LEU A 253 -37.40 -47.07 -15.66
CA LEU A 253 -37.94 -47.99 -14.65
C LEU A 253 -37.30 -49.37 -14.78
N ALA A 254 -37.17 -49.91 -16.01
CA ALA A 254 -36.54 -51.21 -16.24
C ALA A 254 -35.07 -51.22 -15.79
N ASN A 255 -34.30 -50.18 -16.14
CA ASN A 255 -32.91 -50.04 -15.72
C ASN A 255 -32.77 -49.87 -14.21
N THR A 256 -33.66 -49.11 -13.59
CA THR A 256 -33.67 -48.92 -12.13
C THR A 256 -33.97 -50.24 -11.40
N ILE A 257 -34.99 -50.98 -11.84
CA ILE A 257 -35.37 -52.27 -11.26
C ILE A 257 -34.22 -53.28 -11.37
N GLU A 258 -33.54 -53.33 -12.52
CA GLU A 258 -32.39 -54.20 -12.71
C GLU A 258 -31.21 -53.81 -11.81
N THR A 259 -30.93 -52.51 -11.70
CA THR A 259 -29.88 -51.99 -10.81
C THR A 259 -30.20 -52.30 -9.34
N ALA A 260 -31.47 -52.14 -8.93
CA ALA A 260 -31.93 -52.49 -7.58
C ALA A 260 -31.72 -53.98 -7.28
N LYS A 261 -32.05 -54.88 -8.22
CA LYS A 261 -31.80 -56.34 -8.07
C LYS A 261 -30.32 -56.64 -7.88
N GLN A 262 -29.44 -56.01 -8.66
CA GLN A 262 -28.00 -56.20 -8.55
C GLN A 262 -27.47 -55.69 -7.20
N ASN A 263 -27.89 -54.50 -6.78
CA ASN A 263 -27.50 -53.92 -5.49
C ASN A 263 -28.02 -54.74 -4.30
N GLU A 264 -29.27 -55.21 -4.37
CA GLU A 264 -29.86 -56.12 -3.38
C GLU A 264 -29.01 -57.39 -3.26
N GLN A 265 -28.61 -58.00 -4.38
CA GLN A 265 -27.76 -59.19 -4.37
C GLN A 265 -26.41 -58.90 -3.71
N ILE A 266 -25.70 -57.84 -4.11
CA ILE A 266 -24.39 -57.47 -3.54
C ILE A 266 -24.51 -57.21 -2.03
N THR A 267 -25.52 -56.45 -1.61
CA THR A 267 -25.74 -56.10 -0.19
C THR A 267 -26.11 -57.35 0.62
N THR A 268 -26.88 -58.26 0.04
CA THR A 268 -27.23 -59.57 0.63
C THR A 268 -25.97 -60.43 0.82
N GLU A 269 -25.10 -60.51 -0.18
CA GLU A 269 -23.83 -61.23 -0.09
C GLU A 269 -22.90 -60.63 0.98
N GLN A 270 -22.84 -59.29 1.08
CA GLN A 270 -22.10 -58.60 2.13
C GLN A 270 -22.67 -58.88 3.52
N ARG A 271 -24.00 -58.84 3.67
CA ARG A 271 -24.69 -59.19 4.91
C ARG A 271 -24.38 -60.63 5.31
N ASP A 272 -24.43 -61.58 4.39
CA ASP A 272 -24.17 -63.00 4.67
C ASP A 272 -22.72 -63.25 5.09
N SER A 273 -21.77 -62.56 4.44
CA SER A 273 -20.37 -62.56 4.83
C SER A 273 -20.17 -62.00 6.24
N LEU A 274 -20.79 -60.84 6.53
CA LEU A 274 -20.72 -60.20 7.85
C LEU A 274 -21.41 -61.03 8.94
N TRP A 275 -22.51 -61.71 8.59
CA TRP A 275 -23.21 -62.64 9.47
C TRP A 275 -22.32 -63.82 9.82
N SER A 276 -21.66 -64.43 8.82
CA SER A 276 -20.70 -65.51 9.04
C SER A 276 -19.52 -65.07 9.93
N LEU A 277 -19.02 -63.84 9.75
CA LEU A 277 -17.97 -63.28 10.60
C LEU A 277 -18.46 -63.07 12.04
N THR A 278 -19.69 -62.57 12.21
CA THR A 278 -20.32 -62.34 13.52
C THR A 278 -20.55 -63.66 14.24
N ASP A 279 -21.05 -64.68 13.54
CA ASP A 279 -21.26 -66.03 14.07
C ASP A 279 -19.91 -66.69 14.47
N GLN A 280 -18.87 -66.52 13.64
CA GLN A 280 -17.52 -67.00 13.97
C GLN A 280 -16.93 -66.27 15.20
N TYR A 281 -17.19 -64.97 15.35
CA TYR A 281 -16.77 -64.19 16.51
C TYR A 281 -17.47 -64.67 17.79
N VAL A 282 -18.78 -64.95 17.73
CA VAL A 282 -19.54 -65.54 18.85
C VAL A 282 -19.02 -66.93 19.18
N TYR A 283 -18.79 -67.79 18.17
CA TYR A 283 -18.31 -69.15 18.36
C TYR A 283 -16.91 -69.19 19.00
N LYS A 284 -15.96 -68.37 18.50
CA LYS A 284 -14.59 -68.31 19.05
C LYS A 284 -14.56 -67.78 20.49
N ASN A 285 -15.43 -66.82 20.82
CA ASN A 285 -15.54 -66.32 22.19
C ASN A 285 -16.29 -67.30 23.12
N ALA A 286 -17.21 -68.10 22.59
CA ALA A 286 -17.88 -69.16 23.35
C ALA A 286 -16.96 -70.36 23.66
N ASP A 287 -16.07 -70.76 22.73
CA ASP A 287 -15.11 -71.85 22.94
C ASP A 287 -13.97 -71.46 23.91
N LEU A 288 -13.59 -70.18 23.95
CA LEU A 288 -12.64 -69.62 24.93
C LEU A 288 -13.14 -69.71 26.37
N LEU A 289 -14.46 -69.83 26.59
CA LEU A 289 -15.06 -70.00 27.92
C LEU A 289 -15.12 -71.46 28.38
N GLN A 290 -14.88 -72.45 27.51
CA GLN A 290 -15.10 -73.86 27.86
C GLN A 290 -13.85 -74.73 27.97
N ASN A 291 -12.66 -74.32 27.50
CA ASN A 291 -11.46 -75.13 27.66
C ASN A 291 -10.17 -74.30 27.82
N TYR A 292 -9.63 -74.26 29.04
CA TYR A 292 -8.19 -74.10 29.27
C TYR A 292 -7.70 -74.93 30.45
N PHE A 293 -6.90 -75.95 30.15
CA PHE A 293 -5.70 -76.33 30.90
C PHE A 293 -4.65 -76.86 29.91
N THR A 294 -3.41 -76.39 30.00
CA THR A 294 -2.23 -77.15 29.53
C THR A 294 -1.04 -77.01 30.48
N ASP A 295 -0.27 -78.10 30.59
CA ASP A 295 0.71 -78.40 31.65
C ASP A 295 2.04 -77.63 31.64
N ARG A 296 2.22 -76.54 30.85
CA ARG A 296 3.52 -75.83 30.77
C ARG A 296 3.49 -74.30 30.56
N GLY A 297 2.53 -73.60 31.17
CA GLY A 297 2.76 -72.26 31.74
C GLY A 297 3.21 -71.08 30.86
N GLU A 298 3.14 -71.13 29.52
CA GLU A 298 3.31 -69.95 28.67
C GLU A 298 2.09 -69.76 27.75
N VAL A 299 1.48 -68.57 27.84
CA VAL A 299 0.27 -68.15 27.11
C VAL A 299 0.72 -67.38 25.87
N VAL A 300 0.37 -67.88 24.68
CA VAL A 300 0.47 -67.11 23.44
C VAL A 300 -0.79 -66.24 23.36
N SER A 301 -0.62 -64.91 23.47
CA SER A 301 -1.72 -63.94 23.58
C SER A 301 -2.47 -63.73 22.26
N SER A 302 -3.71 -63.27 22.44
CA SER A 302 -4.77 -62.90 21.51
C SER A 302 -4.41 -61.85 20.44
N ASP A 303 -3.14 -61.47 20.31
CA ASP A 303 -2.70 -60.20 19.72
C ASP A 303 -2.66 -60.17 18.18
N TYR A 304 -2.99 -61.27 17.50
CA TYR A 304 -2.95 -61.32 16.02
C TYR A 304 -4.31 -61.06 15.34
N ILE A 305 -5.41 -60.98 16.10
CA ILE A 305 -6.75 -60.67 15.56
C ILE A 305 -7.33 -59.38 16.16
N LEU A 306 -6.80 -58.90 17.29
CA LEU A 306 -7.34 -57.79 18.07
C LEU A 306 -6.71 -56.41 17.79
N ASN A 307 -5.78 -56.29 16.85
CA ASN A 307 -5.18 -55.00 16.55
C ASN A 307 -6.07 -54.21 15.56
N ASN A 308 -7.20 -53.69 16.07
CA ASN A 308 -7.87 -52.50 15.55
C ASN A 308 -9.03 -51.98 16.42
N ILE A 309 -9.19 -52.37 17.69
CA ILE A 309 -10.34 -51.91 18.49
C ILE A 309 -9.95 -51.72 19.95
N GLU A 310 -9.32 -50.59 20.25
CA GLU A 310 -9.48 -49.90 21.52
C GLU A 310 -9.37 -48.38 21.30
N LEU A 311 -10.15 -47.63 22.09
CA LEU A 311 -10.38 -46.17 22.16
C LEU A 311 -11.57 -45.72 21.29
N GLU A 312 -12.77 -45.47 21.82
CA GLU A 312 -13.08 -44.52 22.90
C GLU A 312 -14.22 -44.98 23.85
N GLY A 313 -14.08 -44.62 25.14
CA GLY A 313 -15.21 -44.53 26.07
C GLY A 313 -15.16 -45.46 27.28
N ALA A 314 -14.50 -45.04 28.37
CA ALA A 314 -14.68 -45.66 29.68
C ALA A 314 -16.05 -45.27 30.27
N GLY A 315 -16.95 -46.25 30.45
CA GLY A 315 -18.27 -46.10 31.09
C GLY A 315 -19.35 -46.97 30.45
N ASP A 316 -20.58 -46.96 31.01
CA ASP A 316 -21.79 -47.72 30.61
C ASP A 316 -22.25 -47.57 29.13
N LYS A 317 -21.44 -46.96 28.25
CA LYS A 317 -21.70 -46.70 26.82
C LYS A 317 -20.60 -47.24 25.88
N ALA A 318 -19.66 -48.05 26.36
CA ALA A 318 -18.62 -48.63 25.52
C ALA A 318 -19.24 -49.58 24.48
N GLN A 319 -19.24 -49.20 23.20
CA GLN A 319 -19.62 -50.10 22.11
C GLN A 319 -18.51 -51.15 21.92
N THR A 320 -18.86 -52.42 22.00
CA THR A 320 -17.91 -53.51 21.73
C THR A 320 -17.77 -53.75 20.22
N THR A 321 -16.70 -54.43 19.80
CA THR A 321 -16.54 -54.92 18.42
C THR A 321 -17.78 -55.68 17.92
N TYR A 322 -18.40 -56.46 18.82
CA TYR A 322 -19.62 -57.21 18.52
C TYR A 322 -20.80 -56.28 18.25
N ASP A 323 -20.97 -55.23 19.06
CA ASP A 323 -22.02 -54.22 18.84
C ASP A 323 -21.84 -53.51 17.49
N GLY A 324 -20.61 -53.20 17.10
CA GLY A 324 -20.31 -52.63 15.78
C GLY A 324 -20.68 -53.56 14.61
N LEU A 325 -20.37 -54.86 14.73
CA LEU A 325 -20.76 -55.87 13.73
C LEU A 325 -22.28 -56.02 13.63
N VAL A 326 -22.98 -56.07 14.76
CA VAL A 326 -24.44 -56.18 14.82
C VAL A 326 -25.12 -54.93 14.26
N LEU A 327 -24.65 -53.73 14.61
CA LEU A 327 -25.17 -52.47 14.06
C LEU A 327 -24.98 -52.42 12.54
N LYS A 328 -23.83 -52.88 12.04
CA LYS A 328 -23.57 -52.93 10.60
C LYS A 328 -24.46 -53.97 9.92
N LEU A 329 -24.70 -55.14 10.52
CA LEU A 329 -25.67 -56.13 10.03
C LEU A 329 -27.09 -55.55 9.93
N VAL A 330 -27.56 -54.91 10.99
CA VAL A 330 -28.89 -54.26 11.01
C VAL A 330 -28.99 -53.21 9.91
N SER A 331 -27.95 -52.40 9.70
CA SER A 331 -27.93 -51.41 8.62
C SER A 331 -28.03 -52.02 7.23
N LEU A 332 -27.35 -53.16 6.99
CA LEU A 332 -27.41 -53.89 5.71
C LEU A 332 -28.79 -54.52 5.50
N GLU A 333 -29.39 -55.10 6.55
CA GLU A 333 -30.76 -55.65 6.47
C GLU A 333 -31.80 -54.57 6.17
N GLN A 334 -31.69 -53.42 6.84
CA GLN A 334 -32.57 -52.28 6.59
C GLN A 334 -32.43 -51.77 5.15
N GLN A 335 -31.21 -51.71 4.63
CA GLN A 335 -30.94 -51.32 3.23
C GLN A 335 -31.58 -52.32 2.23
N VAL A 336 -31.41 -53.63 2.45
CA VAL A 336 -32.02 -54.66 1.60
C VAL A 336 -33.55 -54.57 1.63
N ALA A 337 -34.15 -54.46 2.83
CA ALA A 337 -35.61 -54.37 2.97
C ALA A 337 -36.17 -53.11 2.30
N SER A 338 -35.51 -51.97 2.48
CA SER A 338 -35.91 -50.70 1.84
C SER A 338 -35.84 -50.78 0.31
N SER A 339 -34.75 -51.36 -0.22
CA SER A 339 -34.60 -51.55 -1.68
C SER A 339 -35.68 -52.45 -2.25
N GLN A 340 -36.02 -53.56 -1.57
CA GLN A 340 -37.03 -54.50 -2.03
C GLN A 340 -38.43 -53.86 -2.10
N ILE A 341 -38.79 -53.03 -1.12
CA ILE A 341 -40.06 -52.30 -1.10
C ILE A 341 -40.12 -51.31 -2.28
N ASP A 342 -39.08 -50.51 -2.48
CA ASP A 342 -39.01 -49.53 -3.57
C ASP A 342 -39.01 -50.20 -4.96
N ARG A 343 -38.25 -51.30 -5.11
CA ARG A 343 -38.25 -52.11 -6.33
C ARG A 343 -39.63 -52.68 -6.64
N GLN A 344 -40.34 -53.21 -5.64
CA GLN A 344 -41.69 -53.74 -5.83
C GLN A 344 -42.65 -52.63 -6.29
N PHE A 345 -42.58 -51.45 -5.68
CA PHE A 345 -43.38 -50.30 -6.09
C PHE A 345 -43.09 -49.88 -7.55
N GLN A 346 -41.82 -49.86 -7.96
CA GLN A 346 -41.42 -49.57 -9.34
C GLN A 346 -41.89 -50.64 -10.33
N GLU A 347 -41.89 -51.92 -9.94
CA GLU A 347 -42.44 -53.01 -10.74
C GLU A 347 -43.95 -52.85 -10.95
N GLU A 348 -44.70 -52.42 -9.92
CA GLU A 348 -46.13 -52.12 -10.01
C GLU A 348 -46.39 -50.93 -10.95
N ILE A 349 -45.59 -49.87 -10.85
CA ILE A 349 -45.64 -48.71 -11.76
C ILE A 349 -45.32 -49.13 -13.20
N LEU A 350 -44.24 -49.87 -13.42
CA LEU A 350 -43.89 -50.33 -14.77
C LEU A 350 -45.01 -51.17 -15.39
N GLN A 351 -45.70 -51.98 -14.58
CA GLN A 351 -46.87 -52.74 -15.05
C GLN A 351 -48.05 -51.83 -15.39
N SER A 352 -48.34 -50.79 -14.58
CA SER A 352 -49.43 -49.85 -14.86
C SER A 352 -49.19 -49.05 -16.14
N PHE A 353 -47.93 -48.75 -16.49
CA PHE A 353 -47.55 -47.96 -17.67
C PHE A 353 -47.21 -48.79 -18.93
N ARG A 354 -47.36 -50.13 -18.91
CA ARG A 354 -47.03 -50.99 -20.07
C ARG A 354 -47.99 -50.89 -21.25
N ASN A 355 -49.26 -50.55 -21.00
CA ASN A 355 -50.35 -50.66 -21.99
C ASN A 355 -51.17 -49.37 -22.14
N VAL A 356 -50.65 -48.23 -21.65
CA VAL A 356 -51.37 -46.94 -21.64
C VAL A 356 -50.89 -46.09 -22.80
N ASP A 357 -51.83 -45.43 -23.51
CA ASP A 357 -51.49 -44.42 -24.51
C ASP A 357 -50.91 -43.19 -23.78
N PHE A 358 -49.67 -42.83 -24.09
CA PHE A 358 -48.95 -41.78 -23.38
C PHE A 358 -49.44 -40.42 -23.87
N GLY A 359 -50.39 -39.82 -23.14
CA GLY A 359 -50.94 -38.52 -23.51
C GLY A 359 -51.83 -37.90 -22.44
N GLY A 360 -51.48 -36.69 -22.02
CA GLY A 360 -52.33 -35.78 -21.24
C GLY A 360 -52.79 -34.58 -22.07
N THR A 361 -53.67 -33.75 -21.51
CA THR A 361 -53.99 -32.45 -22.13
C THR A 361 -52.83 -31.47 -21.92
N GLY A 362 -52.65 -30.50 -22.83
CA GLY A 362 -51.61 -29.47 -22.64
C GLY A 362 -51.74 -28.70 -21.31
N GLU A 363 -52.96 -28.56 -20.78
CA GLU A 363 -53.24 -27.94 -19.48
C GLU A 363 -52.77 -28.81 -18.31
N GLN A 364 -52.94 -30.13 -18.43
CA GLN A 364 -52.46 -31.12 -17.46
C GLN A 364 -50.93 -31.16 -17.38
N HIS A 365 -50.26 -31.22 -18.54
CA HIS A 365 -48.80 -31.13 -18.63
C HIS A 365 -48.27 -29.82 -18.04
N ALA A 366 -48.86 -28.67 -18.43
CA ALA A 366 -48.46 -27.37 -17.89
C ALA A 366 -48.62 -27.29 -16.35
N LYS A 367 -49.67 -27.92 -15.81
CA LYS A 367 -49.87 -27.98 -14.36
C LYS A 367 -48.82 -28.86 -13.68
N MET A 368 -48.49 -30.03 -14.24
CA MET A 368 -47.43 -30.89 -13.68
C MET A 368 -46.07 -30.20 -13.71
N GLU A 369 -45.74 -29.57 -14.83
CA GLU A 369 -44.50 -28.82 -15.00
C GLU A 369 -44.40 -27.67 -14.00
N SER A 370 -45.51 -26.94 -13.77
CA SER A 370 -45.58 -25.91 -12.73
C SER A 370 -45.31 -26.51 -11.34
N MET A 371 -45.96 -27.63 -10.99
CA MET A 371 -45.78 -28.25 -9.67
C MET A 371 -44.34 -28.72 -9.43
N ILE A 372 -43.67 -29.28 -10.45
CA ILE A 372 -42.26 -29.67 -10.38
C ILE A 372 -41.37 -28.44 -10.21
N ASN A 373 -41.54 -27.43 -11.07
CA ASN A 373 -40.74 -26.20 -11.03
C ASN A 373 -40.93 -25.44 -9.71
N ASP A 374 -42.16 -25.39 -9.18
CA ASP A 374 -42.46 -24.78 -7.88
C ASP A 374 -41.77 -25.53 -6.75
N TYR A 375 -41.67 -26.87 -6.83
CA TYR A 375 -40.97 -27.66 -5.83
C TYR A 375 -39.44 -27.52 -5.94
N GLU A 376 -38.88 -27.53 -7.15
CA GLU A 376 -37.47 -27.21 -7.41
C GLU A 376 -37.09 -25.83 -6.83
N ALA A 377 -37.94 -24.82 -7.06
CA ALA A 377 -37.72 -23.47 -6.54
C ALA A 377 -37.76 -23.42 -5.01
N GLN A 378 -38.67 -24.18 -4.38
CA GLN A 378 -38.74 -24.30 -2.92
C GLN A 378 -37.49 -24.97 -2.34
N LEU A 379 -37.06 -26.10 -2.91
CA LEU A 379 -35.84 -26.79 -2.48
C LEU A 379 -34.62 -25.88 -2.59
N LYS A 380 -34.49 -25.15 -3.70
CA LYS A 380 -33.41 -24.17 -3.89
C LYS A 380 -33.45 -23.05 -2.85
N SER A 381 -34.62 -22.48 -2.58
CA SER A 381 -34.78 -21.42 -1.57
C SER A 381 -34.37 -21.91 -0.17
N TYR A 382 -34.87 -23.08 0.25
CA TYR A 382 -34.50 -23.64 1.55
C TYR A 382 -33.04 -24.10 1.60
N TYR A 383 -32.48 -24.57 0.49
CA TYR A 383 -31.06 -24.85 0.39
C TYR A 383 -30.20 -23.61 0.70
N GLU A 384 -30.55 -22.45 0.15
CA GLU A 384 -29.85 -21.18 0.45
C GLU A 384 -29.93 -20.81 1.93
N ILE A 385 -31.08 -21.05 2.57
CA ILE A 385 -31.28 -20.87 4.01
C ILE A 385 -30.40 -21.82 4.82
N ILE A 386 -30.37 -23.11 4.46
CA ILE A 386 -29.57 -24.14 5.14
C ILE A 386 -28.07 -23.85 4.98
N ASN A 387 -27.64 -23.48 3.78
CA ASN A 387 -26.25 -23.12 3.49
C ASN A 387 -25.82 -21.89 4.29
N THR A 388 -26.66 -20.86 4.36
CA THR A 388 -26.40 -19.65 5.16
C THR A 388 -26.30 -19.99 6.65
N SER A 389 -27.23 -20.79 7.16
CA SER A 389 -27.26 -21.21 8.57
C SER A 389 -26.05 -22.08 8.92
N SER A 390 -25.65 -22.99 8.01
CA SER A 390 -24.48 -23.86 8.19
C SER A 390 -23.17 -23.08 8.18
N LYS A 391 -23.02 -22.06 7.30
CA LYS A 391 -21.87 -21.15 7.33
C LYS A 391 -21.78 -20.37 8.64
N GLU A 392 -22.91 -19.92 9.17
CA GLU A 392 -22.94 -19.23 10.47
C GLU A 392 -22.57 -20.15 11.63
N LEU A 393 -23.08 -21.39 11.64
CA LEU A 393 -22.67 -22.41 12.60
C LEU A 393 -21.15 -22.64 12.55
N ASN A 394 -20.59 -22.81 11.35
CA ASN A 394 -19.15 -23.01 11.18
C ASN A 394 -18.34 -21.83 11.76
N LEU A 395 -18.79 -20.59 11.57
CA LEU A 395 -18.15 -19.43 12.19
C LEU A 395 -18.25 -19.45 13.72
N TYR A 396 -19.40 -19.86 14.27
CA TYR A 396 -19.57 -20.00 15.72
C TYR A 396 -18.61 -21.05 16.30
N ILE A 397 -18.57 -22.25 15.71
CA ILE A 397 -17.67 -23.33 16.11
C ILE A 397 -16.21 -22.92 15.93
N SER A 398 -15.87 -22.23 14.84
CA SER A 398 -14.50 -21.79 14.56
C SER A 398 -13.92 -20.94 15.69
N ALA A 399 -14.75 -20.20 16.44
CA ALA A 399 -14.29 -19.36 17.53
C ALA A 399 -13.73 -20.17 18.74
N ASP A 400 -14.14 -21.44 18.87
CA ASP A 400 -13.65 -22.35 19.90
C ASP A 400 -12.32 -23.01 19.52
N TYR A 401 -11.99 -23.07 18.22
CA TYR A 401 -10.78 -23.70 17.70
C TYR A 401 -9.72 -22.71 17.19
N LEU A 402 -10.14 -21.52 16.78
CA LEU A 402 -9.28 -20.49 16.20
C LEU A 402 -9.69 -19.11 16.70
N LYS A 403 -8.88 -18.54 17.60
CA LYS A 403 -9.13 -17.25 18.24
C LYS A 403 -8.29 -16.15 17.61
N MET A 404 -8.93 -15.04 17.22
CA MET A 404 -8.24 -13.80 16.91
C MET A 404 -7.87 -13.08 18.21
N ILE A 405 -6.58 -13.10 18.55
CA ILE A 405 -6.04 -12.45 19.77
C ILE A 405 -5.95 -10.93 19.59
N SER A 406 -5.76 -10.47 18.35
CA SER A 406 -5.71 -9.06 18.02
C SER A 406 -6.69 -8.72 16.90
N SER A 407 -7.12 -7.45 16.82
CA SER A 407 -7.73 -6.92 15.60
C SER A 407 -6.67 -6.70 14.51
N VAL A 408 -7.12 -6.55 13.25
CA VAL A 408 -6.22 -6.27 12.13
C VAL A 408 -5.63 -4.86 12.24
N GLN A 409 -4.32 -4.80 12.48
CA GLN A 409 -3.54 -3.57 12.54
C GLN A 409 -2.86 -3.31 11.20
N VAL A 410 -2.78 -2.05 10.78
CA VAL A 410 -2.11 -1.66 9.53
C VAL A 410 -0.98 -0.68 9.83
N ALA A 411 0.22 -1.02 9.38
CA ALA A 411 1.40 -0.19 9.47
C ALA A 411 1.83 0.30 8.07
N ALA A 412 2.17 1.58 7.97
CA ALA A 412 2.79 2.16 6.79
C ALA A 412 4.29 1.86 6.77
N ALA A 413 4.82 1.35 5.65
CA ALA A 413 6.25 1.09 5.50
C ALA A 413 7.07 2.39 5.54
N ILE A 414 6.55 3.47 4.97
CA ILE A 414 7.18 4.79 4.98
C ILE A 414 6.29 5.76 5.76
N ASN A 415 6.86 6.42 6.77
CA ASN A 415 6.19 7.51 7.47
C ASN A 415 6.32 8.81 6.63
N VAL A 416 5.45 8.97 5.64
CA VAL A 416 5.48 10.10 4.69
C VAL A 416 5.54 11.45 5.41
N LYS A 417 4.82 11.61 6.52
CA LYS A 417 4.83 12.85 7.32
C LYS A 417 6.20 13.19 7.88
N LEU A 418 6.92 12.20 8.43
CA LEU A 418 8.27 12.39 8.95
C LEU A 418 9.25 12.75 7.82
N TYR A 419 9.22 12.00 6.72
CA TYR A 419 10.11 12.24 5.57
C TYR A 419 9.86 13.60 4.90
N LEU A 420 8.60 14.03 4.83
CA LEU A 420 8.25 15.36 4.31
C LEU A 420 8.79 16.48 5.20
N MET A 421 8.72 16.34 6.54
CA MET A 421 9.32 17.32 7.45
C MET A 421 10.84 17.36 7.31
N LEU A 422 11.49 16.19 7.25
CA LEU A 422 12.94 16.11 7.08
C LEU A 422 13.38 16.72 5.74
N ALA A 423 12.62 16.45 4.67
CA ALA A 423 12.83 17.01 3.34
C ALA A 423 12.79 18.54 3.37
N LEU A 424 11.75 19.11 3.99
CA LEU A 424 11.57 20.56 4.06
C LEU A 424 12.74 21.21 4.80
N VAL A 425 13.17 20.63 5.93
CA VAL A 425 14.35 21.12 6.68
C VAL A 425 15.63 21.01 5.85
N LEU A 426 15.87 19.87 5.21
CA LEU A 426 17.06 19.63 4.40
C LEU A 426 17.15 20.63 3.23
N PHE A 427 16.09 20.75 2.45
CA PHE A 427 16.06 21.64 1.29
C PHE A 427 16.02 23.12 1.69
N PHE A 428 15.49 23.46 2.87
CA PHE A 428 15.62 24.80 3.43
C PHE A 428 17.09 25.16 3.73
N VAL A 429 17.84 24.24 4.36
CA VAL A 429 19.27 24.44 4.62
C VAL A 429 20.06 24.54 3.31
N ILE A 430 19.80 23.65 2.35
CA ILE A 430 20.42 23.70 1.01
C ILE A 430 20.08 25.02 0.31
N GLY A 431 18.84 25.48 0.38
CA GLY A 431 18.39 26.75 -0.17
C GLY A 431 19.13 27.93 0.47
N CYS A 432 19.28 27.95 1.78
CA CYS A 432 20.04 28.96 2.51
C CYS A 432 21.51 29.00 2.07
N CYS A 433 22.17 27.83 1.99
CA CYS A 433 23.55 27.74 1.49
C CYS A 433 23.66 28.22 0.04
N GLY A 434 22.75 27.80 -0.83
CA GLY A 434 22.68 28.23 -2.22
C GLY A 434 22.49 29.74 -2.37
N ALA A 435 21.62 30.35 -1.55
CA ALA A 435 21.40 31.79 -1.53
C ALA A 435 22.66 32.57 -1.11
N ILE A 436 23.42 32.06 -0.14
CA ILE A 436 24.69 32.68 0.29
C ILE A 436 25.73 32.59 -0.84
N LEU A 437 25.87 31.43 -1.48
CA LEU A 437 26.79 31.24 -2.60
C LEU A 437 26.43 32.13 -3.79
N LEU A 438 25.16 32.15 -4.21
CA LEU A 438 24.68 33.02 -5.29
C LEU A 438 24.86 34.50 -4.95
N GLY A 439 24.59 34.89 -3.70
CA GLY A 439 24.82 36.24 -3.22
C GLY A 439 26.30 36.66 -3.33
N ARG A 440 27.21 35.77 -2.94
CA ARG A 440 28.65 36.00 -3.05
C ARG A 440 29.15 36.07 -4.49
N ILE A 441 28.66 35.18 -5.35
CA ILE A 441 28.98 35.21 -6.78
C ILE A 441 28.48 36.52 -7.40
N SER A 442 27.25 36.94 -7.09
CA SER A 442 26.71 38.23 -7.54
C SER A 442 27.60 39.40 -7.14
N ASP A 443 28.07 39.45 -5.89
CA ASP A 443 28.96 40.52 -5.44
C ASP A 443 30.35 40.47 -6.11
N ALA A 444 30.87 39.28 -6.37
CA ALA A 444 32.13 39.11 -7.09
C ALA A 444 32.03 39.54 -8.56
N VAL A 445 30.92 39.19 -9.23
CA VAL A 445 30.62 39.63 -10.59
C VAL A 445 30.44 41.15 -10.66
N ASP A 446 29.67 41.73 -9.73
CA ASP A 446 29.50 43.18 -9.63
C ASP A 446 30.86 43.89 -9.46
N TYR A 447 31.73 43.35 -8.60
CA TYR A 447 33.07 43.90 -8.40
C TYR A 447 33.91 43.84 -9.68
N LEU A 448 33.91 42.71 -10.39
CA LEU A 448 34.67 42.55 -11.63
C LEU A 448 34.15 43.44 -12.78
N LEU A 449 32.84 43.69 -12.83
CA LEU A 449 32.23 44.50 -13.88
C LEU A 449 32.32 46.00 -13.62
N TYR A 450 32.35 46.44 -12.36
CA TYR A 450 32.18 47.86 -12.01
C TYR A 450 33.36 48.51 -11.29
N VAL A 451 34.41 47.76 -10.95
CA VAL A 451 35.63 48.30 -10.32
C VAL A 451 36.82 48.09 -11.25
N ASP A 452 37.60 49.14 -11.47
CA ASP A 452 38.83 49.04 -12.23
C ASP A 452 39.94 48.39 -11.37
N LYS A 453 40.60 47.36 -11.91
CA LYS A 453 41.58 46.54 -11.16
C LYS A 453 42.85 47.30 -10.79
N LYS A 454 43.21 48.36 -11.54
CA LYS A 454 44.47 49.09 -11.35
C LYS A 454 44.30 50.20 -10.33
N THR A 455 43.19 50.94 -10.42
CA THR A 455 42.89 52.12 -9.59
C THR A 455 42.13 51.77 -8.32
N GLY A 456 41.38 50.65 -8.30
CA GLY A 456 40.47 50.30 -7.19
C GLY A 456 39.20 51.17 -7.15
N LEU A 457 39.07 52.13 -8.08
CA LEU A 457 37.93 53.03 -8.18
C LEU A 457 36.82 52.44 -9.08
N PRO A 458 35.57 52.94 -8.96
CA PRO A 458 34.51 52.70 -9.94
C PRO A 458 35.02 52.92 -11.38
N ASN A 459 34.80 51.95 -12.26
CA ASN A 459 35.23 52.06 -13.65
C ASN A 459 34.25 52.90 -14.49
N ARG A 460 34.58 53.09 -15.77
CA ARG A 460 33.75 53.86 -16.71
C ARG A 460 32.30 53.36 -16.80
N GLU A 461 32.09 52.05 -16.78
CA GLU A 461 30.72 51.49 -16.84
C GLU A 461 29.93 51.82 -15.57
N LYS A 462 30.59 51.79 -14.40
CA LYS A 462 29.95 52.20 -13.14
C LYS A 462 29.61 53.69 -13.12
N LEU A 463 30.51 54.53 -13.65
CA LEU A 463 30.27 55.96 -13.83
C LEU A 463 29.09 56.22 -14.79
N ASN A 464 29.01 55.50 -15.91
CA ASN A 464 27.89 55.61 -16.84
C ASN A 464 26.55 55.23 -16.19
N VAL A 465 26.53 54.17 -15.38
CA VAL A 465 25.35 53.78 -14.59
C VAL A 465 24.97 54.88 -13.62
N TYR A 466 25.93 55.51 -12.94
CA TYR A 466 25.69 56.63 -12.02
C TYR A 466 25.11 57.85 -12.75
N ILE A 467 25.75 58.29 -13.83
CA ILE A 467 25.31 59.44 -14.65
C ILE A 467 23.92 59.18 -15.26
N THR A 468 23.66 57.96 -15.73
CA THR A 468 22.35 57.60 -16.30
C THR A 468 21.27 57.58 -15.24
N GLY A 469 21.55 57.06 -14.04
CA GLY A 469 20.60 57.08 -12.92
C GLY A 469 20.26 58.49 -12.42
N MET A 470 21.11 59.47 -12.73
CA MET A 470 20.91 60.89 -12.41
C MET A 470 20.38 61.72 -13.59
N ALA A 471 20.27 61.13 -14.79
CA ALA A 471 19.92 61.88 -15.99
C ALA A 471 18.51 62.50 -15.93
N ASP A 472 17.56 61.81 -15.29
CA ASP A 472 16.16 62.26 -15.17
C ASP A 472 15.92 63.14 -13.92
N ARG A 473 16.98 63.46 -13.15
CA ARG A 473 16.89 64.28 -11.94
C ARG A 473 17.40 65.69 -12.20
N ILE A 474 16.73 66.67 -11.60
CA ILE A 474 17.26 68.05 -11.48
C ILE A 474 18.26 68.02 -10.33
N LEU A 475 19.50 68.42 -10.60
CA LEU A 475 20.56 68.50 -9.60
C LEU A 475 20.28 69.64 -8.62
N PRO A 476 20.66 69.49 -7.33
CA PRO A 476 20.52 70.57 -6.36
C PRO A 476 21.45 71.76 -6.68
N GLU A 477 21.18 72.91 -6.05
CA GLU A 477 22.13 74.02 -6.01
C GLU A 477 23.43 73.57 -5.33
N ASP A 478 24.57 74.11 -5.77
CA ASP A 478 25.90 73.73 -5.29
C ASP A 478 26.23 72.24 -5.48
N TYR A 479 25.92 71.66 -6.63
CA TYR A 479 26.40 70.33 -7.01
C TYR A 479 27.60 70.47 -7.96
N THR A 480 28.74 69.86 -7.62
CA THR A 480 29.98 70.02 -8.38
C THR A 480 30.42 68.71 -9.06
N CYS A 481 30.80 68.83 -10.33
CA CYS A 481 31.48 67.79 -11.09
C CYS A 481 32.94 68.20 -11.35
N PHE A 482 33.89 67.36 -10.93
CA PHE A 482 35.31 67.50 -11.25
C PHE A 482 35.70 66.59 -12.41
N ALA A 483 36.45 67.14 -13.35
CA ALA A 483 37.20 66.41 -14.35
C ALA A 483 38.69 66.52 -14.02
N LEU A 484 39.32 65.38 -13.72
CA LEU A 484 40.73 65.31 -13.37
C LEU A 484 41.48 64.46 -14.38
N GLN A 485 42.70 64.86 -14.73
CA GLN A 485 43.56 64.15 -15.66
C GLN A 485 44.98 64.05 -15.10
N LEU A 486 45.55 62.85 -15.13
CA LEU A 486 46.96 62.60 -14.83
C LEU A 486 47.80 62.85 -16.09
N ASP A 487 48.56 63.94 -16.10
CA ASP A 487 49.15 64.52 -17.31
C ASP A 487 50.39 63.75 -17.78
N ASN A 488 51.22 63.32 -16.83
CA ASN A 488 52.48 62.66 -17.12
C ASN A 488 52.38 61.13 -17.26
N LEU A 489 51.17 60.54 -17.18
CA LEU A 489 50.99 59.09 -17.20
C LEU A 489 51.61 58.43 -18.45
N THR A 490 51.40 59.03 -19.63
CA THR A 490 51.91 58.50 -20.90
C THR A 490 53.44 58.61 -20.98
N GLU A 491 54.00 59.73 -20.53
CA GLU A 491 55.45 59.96 -20.51
C GLU A 491 56.13 58.97 -19.55
N MET A 492 55.62 58.86 -18.33
CA MET A 492 56.18 57.99 -17.30
C MET A 492 56.10 56.52 -17.70
N SER A 493 54.98 56.09 -18.29
CA SER A 493 54.82 54.73 -18.81
C SER A 493 55.79 54.41 -19.95
N ARG A 494 56.07 55.38 -20.84
CA ARG A 494 57.00 55.20 -21.97
C ARG A 494 58.46 55.19 -21.51
N ARG A 495 58.82 56.04 -20.56
CA ARG A 495 60.21 56.25 -20.12
C ARG A 495 60.68 55.21 -19.10
N PHE A 496 59.81 54.82 -18.16
CA PHE A 496 60.17 53.94 -17.05
C PHE A 496 59.43 52.59 -17.09
N GLY A 497 58.55 52.39 -18.07
CA GLY A 497 57.78 51.18 -18.28
C GLY A 497 56.38 51.22 -17.65
N TYR A 498 55.48 50.39 -18.18
CA TYR A 498 54.08 50.34 -17.77
C TYR A 498 53.86 50.03 -16.28
N HIS A 499 54.79 49.35 -15.62
CA HIS A 499 54.70 49.05 -14.20
C HIS A 499 54.83 50.31 -13.32
N VAL A 500 55.71 51.24 -13.69
CA VAL A 500 55.83 52.55 -13.02
C VAL A 500 54.61 53.41 -13.30
N GLY A 501 54.15 53.44 -14.56
CA GLY A 501 52.91 54.15 -14.92
C GLY A 501 51.67 53.66 -14.17
N ASP A 502 51.52 52.33 -14.04
CA ASP A 502 50.44 51.72 -13.26
C ASP A 502 50.59 52.02 -11.75
N GLY A 503 51.81 52.14 -11.24
CA GLY A 503 52.10 52.56 -9.87
C GLY A 503 51.63 53.99 -9.58
N ILE A 504 52.07 54.96 -10.40
CA ILE A 504 51.65 56.38 -10.30
C ILE A 504 50.13 56.51 -10.43
N LEU A 505 49.53 55.77 -11.37
CA LEU A 505 48.08 55.75 -11.55
C LEU A 505 47.35 55.28 -10.28
N LYS A 506 47.87 54.23 -9.62
CA LYS A 506 47.30 53.69 -8.38
C LYS A 506 47.47 54.67 -7.22
N ASP A 507 48.63 55.28 -7.08
CA ASP A 507 48.91 56.21 -5.98
C ASP A 507 48.06 57.49 -6.10
N PHE A 508 47.95 58.03 -7.31
CA PHE A 508 47.03 59.16 -7.57
C PHE A 508 45.56 58.77 -7.31
N SER A 509 45.16 57.57 -7.70
CA SER A 509 43.80 57.06 -7.41
C SER A 509 43.54 56.97 -5.90
N GLY A 510 44.55 56.59 -5.11
CA GLY A 510 44.47 56.57 -3.65
C GLY A 510 44.25 57.97 -3.05
N LEU A 511 44.94 58.99 -3.57
CA LEU A 511 44.73 60.39 -3.16
C LEU A 511 43.33 60.89 -3.54
N LEU A 512 42.85 60.55 -4.74
CA LEU A 512 41.49 60.90 -5.16
C LEU A 512 40.42 60.17 -4.33
N GLN A 513 40.69 58.96 -3.84
CA GLN A 513 39.77 58.24 -2.98
C GLN A 513 39.56 58.96 -1.65
N LEU A 514 40.63 59.52 -1.06
CA LEU A 514 40.54 60.34 0.16
C LEU A 514 39.69 61.60 -0.05
N MET A 515 39.73 62.17 -1.24
CA MET A 515 38.85 63.29 -1.63
C MET A 515 37.38 62.84 -1.72
N GLY A 516 37.11 61.61 -2.15
CA GLY A 516 35.76 61.05 -2.28
C GLY A 516 35.12 60.63 -0.96
N ASP A 517 35.90 60.29 0.07
CA ASP A 517 35.38 59.84 1.38
C ASP A 517 34.59 60.94 2.13
N THR A 518 34.72 62.21 1.72
CA THR A 518 33.87 63.34 2.14
C THR A 518 32.63 63.48 1.24
N ASP A 519 31.74 62.49 1.30
CA ASP A 519 30.41 62.47 0.66
C ASP A 519 30.38 62.60 -0.89
N GLY A 520 31.48 62.26 -1.57
CA GLY A 520 31.58 62.30 -3.03
C GLY A 520 31.68 60.94 -3.70
N THR A 521 31.33 60.89 -4.98
CA THR A 521 31.56 59.72 -5.84
C THR A 521 32.69 60.00 -6.82
N VAL A 522 33.80 59.29 -6.68
CA VAL A 522 34.94 59.35 -7.61
C VAL A 522 34.97 58.10 -8.48
N GLY A 523 35.26 58.22 -9.77
CA GLY A 523 35.49 57.08 -10.64
C GLY A 523 36.52 57.33 -11.73
N TYR A 524 37.08 56.24 -12.24
CA TYR A 524 38.06 56.21 -13.31
C TYR A 524 37.37 56.11 -14.67
N ASN A 525 37.59 57.11 -15.52
CA ASN A 525 37.01 57.24 -16.86
C ASN A 525 37.96 56.72 -17.97
N GLY A 526 39.11 56.16 -17.62
CA GLY A 526 40.09 55.59 -18.55
C GLY A 526 41.20 56.58 -18.95
N ALA A 527 42.34 56.03 -19.39
CA ALA A 527 43.50 56.78 -19.89
C ALA A 527 43.98 57.91 -18.96
N GLY A 528 44.03 57.65 -17.65
CA GLY A 528 44.45 58.65 -16.66
C GLY A 528 43.42 59.74 -16.35
N LYS A 529 42.17 59.61 -16.84
CA LYS A 529 41.08 60.56 -16.58
C LYS A 529 40.15 60.05 -15.50
N PHE A 530 39.67 60.96 -14.66
CA PHE A 530 38.78 60.69 -13.54
C PHE A 530 37.63 61.68 -13.54
N LEU A 531 36.48 61.23 -13.03
CA LEU A 531 35.33 62.06 -12.75
C LEU A 531 35.01 61.95 -11.27
N ALA A 532 34.75 63.09 -10.63
CA ALA A 532 34.27 63.10 -9.26
C ALA A 532 33.02 63.98 -9.13
N PHE A 533 32.08 63.55 -8.32
CA PHE A 533 30.79 64.20 -8.11
C PHE A 533 30.58 64.45 -6.63
N PHE A 534 30.24 65.67 -6.26
CA PHE A 534 30.01 66.06 -4.87
C PHE A 534 28.72 66.86 -4.75
N ASP A 535 27.91 66.47 -3.78
CA ASP A 535 26.72 67.21 -3.38
C ASP A 535 27.11 68.32 -2.38
N GLU A 536 26.30 69.38 -2.30
CA GLU A 536 26.52 70.54 -1.41
C GLU A 536 27.95 71.16 -1.49
N CYS A 537 28.57 71.06 -2.67
CA CYS A 537 29.88 71.57 -2.99
C CYS A 537 29.75 72.80 -3.89
N SER A 538 29.89 74.00 -3.31
CA SER A 538 29.96 75.25 -4.06
C SER A 538 31.33 75.45 -4.72
N THR A 539 31.44 76.35 -5.69
CA THR A 539 32.70 76.64 -6.40
C THR A 539 33.85 76.98 -5.46
N ARG A 540 33.59 77.71 -4.37
CA ARG A 540 34.61 78.02 -3.35
C ARG A 540 35.06 76.78 -2.58
N LYS A 541 34.15 75.85 -2.27
CA LYS A 541 34.51 74.55 -1.67
C LYS A 541 35.32 73.72 -2.65
N ALA A 542 34.92 73.71 -3.92
CA ALA A 542 35.62 72.98 -4.97
C ALA A 542 37.07 73.44 -5.15
N GLU A 543 37.31 74.74 -5.14
CA GLU A 543 38.66 75.32 -5.19
C GLU A 543 39.51 74.87 -3.99
N VAL A 544 38.94 74.88 -2.78
CA VAL A 544 39.62 74.40 -1.56
C VAL A 544 39.95 72.92 -1.65
N MET A 545 39.04 72.08 -2.16
CA MET A 545 39.29 70.65 -2.35
C MET A 545 40.45 70.38 -3.30
N ILE A 546 40.54 71.12 -4.42
CA ILE A 546 41.66 71.00 -5.34
C ILE A 546 42.97 71.51 -4.72
N ARG A 547 42.94 72.59 -3.92
CA ARG A 547 44.13 73.05 -3.18
C ARG A 547 44.63 72.01 -2.18
N ILE A 548 43.72 71.33 -1.48
CA ILE A 548 44.07 70.23 -0.56
C ILE A 548 44.67 69.07 -1.34
N LEU A 549 44.05 68.66 -2.44
CA LEU A 549 44.58 67.59 -3.31
C LEU A 549 45.96 67.96 -3.85
N GLN A 550 46.17 69.19 -4.30
CA GLN A 550 47.48 69.68 -4.76
C GLN A 550 48.51 69.61 -3.64
N SER A 551 48.17 70.03 -2.42
CA SER A 551 49.08 69.92 -1.26
C SER A 551 49.45 68.46 -0.96
N GLN A 552 48.51 67.52 -1.07
CA GLN A 552 48.79 66.09 -0.88
C GLN A 552 49.69 65.53 -2.00
N VAL A 553 49.46 65.94 -3.24
CA VAL A 553 50.31 65.59 -4.39
C VAL A 553 51.71 66.17 -4.23
N ASP A 554 51.85 67.41 -3.75
CA ASP A 554 53.15 68.04 -3.50
C ASP A 554 53.93 67.30 -2.40
N GLU A 555 53.25 66.86 -1.34
CA GLU A 555 53.85 66.03 -0.30
C GLU A 555 54.28 64.66 -0.85
N TYR A 556 53.42 64.01 -1.63
CA TYR A 556 53.77 62.78 -2.34
C TYR A 556 55.00 62.97 -3.25
N ASN A 557 55.07 64.08 -4.00
CA ASN A 557 56.16 64.38 -4.93
C ASN A 557 57.48 64.66 -4.21
N LYS A 558 57.45 65.23 -3.00
CA LYS A 558 58.66 65.39 -2.15
C LYS A 558 59.22 64.04 -1.70
N LEU A 559 58.34 63.09 -1.38
CA LEU A 559 58.72 61.75 -0.98
C LEU A 559 59.14 60.88 -2.17
N ASN A 560 58.60 61.15 -3.36
CA ASN A 560 58.83 60.38 -4.59
C ASN A 560 59.31 61.27 -5.75
N PRO A 561 60.50 61.89 -5.66
CA PRO A 561 60.99 62.84 -6.66
C PRO A 561 61.29 62.21 -8.03
N GLU A 562 61.56 60.90 -8.08
CA GLU A 562 61.81 60.16 -9.32
C GLU A 562 60.54 59.92 -10.14
N TYR A 563 59.38 59.86 -9.47
CA TYR A 563 58.09 59.52 -10.07
C TYR A 563 57.01 60.51 -9.64
N PRO A 564 57.12 61.80 -10.00
CA PRO A 564 56.17 62.81 -9.58
C PRO A 564 54.79 62.55 -10.20
N ILE A 565 53.74 62.90 -9.48
CA ILE A 565 52.37 63.02 -9.99
C ILE A 565 52.19 64.45 -10.51
N LEU A 566 51.84 64.58 -11.79
CA LEU A 566 51.39 65.84 -12.40
C LEU A 566 49.96 65.66 -12.87
N PHE A 567 49.05 66.51 -12.39
CA PHE A 567 47.64 66.43 -12.74
C PHE A 567 47.06 67.80 -13.06
N THR A 568 46.06 67.78 -13.93
CA THR A 568 45.21 68.91 -14.26
C THR A 568 43.81 68.63 -13.73
N ALA A 569 43.19 69.63 -13.11
CA ALA A 569 41.83 69.56 -12.60
C ALA A 569 41.00 70.72 -13.12
N ALA A 570 39.77 70.42 -13.52
CA ALA A 570 38.74 71.40 -13.80
C ALA A 570 37.44 70.97 -13.11
N TRP A 571 36.55 71.93 -12.85
CA TRP A 571 35.25 71.63 -12.28
C TRP A 571 34.16 72.53 -12.85
N ALA A 572 32.92 72.06 -12.71
CA ALA A 572 31.71 72.80 -13.02
C ALA A 572 30.72 72.62 -11.87
N THR A 573 30.15 73.73 -11.40
CA THR A 573 29.17 73.79 -10.32
C THR A 573 27.81 74.20 -10.87
N THR A 574 26.72 73.58 -10.42
CA THR A 574 25.36 73.89 -10.90
C THR A 574 24.98 75.36 -10.74
N SER A 575 25.31 75.98 -9.60
CA SER A 575 24.96 77.36 -9.25
C SER A 575 25.76 78.42 -10.02
N GLU A 576 26.99 78.11 -10.45
CA GLU A 576 27.83 79.04 -11.23
C GLU A 576 27.58 78.94 -12.74
N GLU A 577 27.32 77.72 -13.23
CA GLU A 577 27.14 77.45 -14.67
C GLU A 577 25.67 77.50 -15.11
N GLU A 578 24.72 77.57 -14.16
CA GLU A 578 23.28 77.42 -14.38
C GLU A 578 22.90 76.09 -15.09
N LEU A 579 23.71 75.04 -14.90
CA LEU A 579 23.54 73.72 -15.53
C LEU A 579 23.07 72.66 -14.53
N TYR A 580 21.75 72.46 -14.45
CA TYR A 580 21.13 71.54 -13.47
C TYR A 580 20.95 70.10 -13.95
N HIS A 581 21.46 69.75 -15.13
CA HIS A 581 21.47 68.38 -15.65
C HIS A 581 22.87 67.78 -15.63
N VAL A 582 23.00 66.58 -15.07
CA VAL A 582 24.30 65.91 -14.84
C VAL A 582 25.13 65.74 -16.11
N ARG A 583 24.50 65.46 -17.26
CA ARG A 583 25.23 65.27 -18.53
C ARG A 583 25.82 66.57 -19.04
N ASP A 584 25.12 67.68 -18.88
CA ASP A 584 25.58 68.99 -19.32
C ASP A 584 26.66 69.53 -18.38
N LEU A 585 26.53 69.27 -17.08
CA LEU A 585 27.56 69.57 -16.08
C LEU A 585 28.86 68.81 -16.33
N VAL A 586 28.78 67.50 -16.63
CA VAL A 586 29.95 66.67 -17.00
C VAL A 586 30.61 67.20 -18.27
N ARG A 587 29.82 67.54 -19.30
CA ARG A 587 30.35 68.12 -20.55
C ARG A 587 31.05 69.46 -20.28
N CYS A 588 30.48 70.31 -19.42
CA CYS A 588 31.09 71.58 -19.06
C CYS A 588 32.44 71.38 -18.35
N ALA A 589 32.49 70.53 -17.32
CA ALA A 589 33.73 70.21 -16.60
C ALA A 589 34.82 69.65 -17.53
N GLN A 590 34.45 68.73 -18.43
CA GLN A 590 35.38 68.17 -19.41
C GLN A 590 35.86 69.19 -20.44
N LYS A 591 34.97 70.10 -20.89
CA LYS A 591 35.32 71.18 -21.82
C LYS A 591 36.30 72.15 -21.18
N LYS A 592 36.08 72.54 -19.91
CA LYS A 592 37.03 73.36 -19.14
C LYS A 592 38.39 72.66 -19.02
N MET A 593 38.40 71.36 -18.72
CA MET A 593 39.63 70.56 -18.65
C MET A 593 40.39 70.55 -19.99
N SER A 594 39.70 70.42 -21.13
CA SER A 594 40.36 70.45 -22.45
C SER A 594 40.97 71.81 -22.78
N LEU A 595 40.32 72.92 -22.37
CA LEU A 595 40.84 74.27 -22.61
C LEU A 595 42.13 74.50 -21.80
N ILE A 596 42.17 74.06 -20.54
CA ILE A 596 43.37 74.17 -19.69
C ILE A 596 44.54 73.34 -20.27
N ALA A 597 44.24 72.18 -20.88
CA ALA A 597 45.26 71.36 -21.52
C ALA A 597 45.83 72.00 -22.80
N GLU A 598 45.06 72.81 -23.53
CA GLU A 598 45.51 73.53 -24.74
C GLU A 598 46.36 74.76 -24.42
N GLU A 599 46.18 75.40 -23.26
CA GLU A 599 46.91 76.62 -22.86
C GLU A 599 48.31 76.37 -22.27
N GLY A 600 48.74 75.10 -22.13
CA GLY A 600 50.05 74.73 -21.59
C GLY A 600 50.05 74.68 -20.07
N GLY A 601 50.02 73.46 -19.52
CA GLY A 601 49.79 73.16 -18.10
C GLY A 601 50.66 73.94 -17.11
N ALA A 602 50.06 74.96 -16.50
CA ALA A 602 50.20 75.39 -15.11
C ALA A 602 49.29 76.62 -14.87
N ALA A 603 47.97 76.43 -14.79
CA ALA A 603 47.05 77.47 -14.33
C ALA A 603 45.75 76.88 -13.77
N LEU A 604 45.51 77.07 -12.46
CA LEU A 604 44.18 76.96 -11.86
C LEU A 604 43.36 78.16 -12.36
N ALA A 605 42.51 77.94 -13.37
CA ALA A 605 41.63 78.98 -13.89
C ALA A 605 40.26 78.94 -13.16
N GLY A 606 40.15 79.73 -12.08
CA GLY A 606 38.87 80.27 -11.62
C GLY A 606 38.61 81.58 -12.38
N THR A 607 37.59 81.61 -13.22
CA THR A 607 37.25 82.80 -14.02
C THR A 607 36.56 83.84 -13.13
N GLU A 608 37.27 84.89 -12.72
CA GLU A 608 36.63 86.11 -12.20
C GLU A 608 36.07 86.92 -13.38
N ARG A 609 34.74 87.07 -13.45
CA ARG A 609 34.09 88.21 -14.10
C ARG A 609 33.30 88.98 -13.06
N GLY A 610 33.97 89.98 -12.46
CA GLY A 610 33.30 91.11 -11.82
C GLY A 610 32.96 92.15 -12.87
N GLU A 611 31.68 92.52 -12.93
CA GLU A 611 31.17 93.66 -13.67
C GLU A 611 31.75 94.99 -13.15
N ALA A 612 31.91 95.94 -14.06
CA ALA A 612 31.69 97.36 -13.80
C ALA A 612 30.58 97.84 -14.72
#